data_AF-A0A930R4E3-F1
#
_entry.id   AF-A0A930R4E3-F1
#
_cell.length_a   1.000
_cell.length_b   1.000
_cell.length_c   1.000
_cell.angle_alpha   90.00
_cell.angle_beta   90.00
_cell.angle_gamma   90.00
#
_symmetry.space_group_name_H-M   'P 1'
#
loop_
_entity.id
_entity.type
_entity.pdbx_description
1 polymer ?
#
loop_
_entity_poly.entity_id
_entity_poly.type
_entity_poly.pdbx_seq_one_letter_code
_entity_poly.pdbx_strand_id
1 'polypeptide(L)'
;MEKLLHEMHTWMNAYMRSFRTNDPEVMRGIQLKEIHTGYVTAHAHALAKHLGCYAHDMAIAEIIGLFHDVGRFRQYARYRTFNDAASEDHAELGLKVLAEENILAPLSDADAE
;
A
#
# COMPACT_ATOMS: atom_id res chain seq x y z
N MET A 1 16.01 -8.50 -1.32
CA MET A 1 15.04 -7.44 -1.66
C MET A 1 14.24 -7.73 -2.92
N GLU A 2 14.84 -8.04 -4.07
CA GLU A 2 14.09 -8.23 -5.33
C GLU A 2 12.95 -9.27 -5.25
N LYS A 3 13.24 -10.48 -4.73
CA LYS A 3 12.21 -11.52 -4.51
C LYS A 3 11.08 -11.03 -3.58
N LEU A 4 11.45 -10.36 -2.49
CA LEU A 4 10.50 -9.83 -1.51
C LEU A 4 9.59 -8.75 -2.13
N LEU A 5 10.16 -7.82 -2.89
CA LEU A 5 9.40 -6.82 -3.65
C LEU A 5 8.40 -7.50 -4.59
N HIS A 6 8.84 -8.52 -5.34
CA HIS A 6 7.94 -9.26 -6.23
C HIS A 6 6.76 -9.90 -5.48
N GLU A 7 7.03 -10.54 -4.33
CA GLU A 7 6.00 -11.14 -3.48
C GLU A 7 5.04 -10.09 -2.91
N MET A 8 5.55 -8.98 -2.40
CA MET A 8 4.76 -7.86 -1.87
C MET A 8 3.90 -7.19 -2.93
N HIS A 9 4.44 -6.94 -4.12
CA HIS A 9 3.67 -6.43 -5.26
C HIS A 9 2.58 -7.41 -5.69
N THR A 10 2.89 -8.71 -5.74
CA THR A 10 1.92 -9.75 -6.10
C THR A 10 0.77 -9.77 -5.10
N TRP A 11 1.09 -9.74 -3.81
CA TRP A 11 0.09 -9.69 -2.75
C TRP A 11 -0.74 -8.40 -2.84
N MET A 12 -0.10 -7.23 -2.95
CA MET A 12 -0.82 -5.95 -2.96
C MET A 12 -1.75 -5.84 -4.18
N ASN A 13 -1.31 -6.32 -5.35
CA ASN A 13 -2.17 -6.39 -6.53
C ASN A 13 -3.39 -7.30 -6.33
N ALA A 14 -3.21 -8.46 -5.68
CA ALA A 14 -4.33 -9.36 -5.37
C ALA A 14 -5.28 -8.72 -4.35
N TYR A 15 -4.74 -8.10 -3.30
CA TYR A 15 -5.49 -7.40 -2.27
C TYR A 15 -6.34 -6.28 -2.86
N MET A 16 -5.77 -5.36 -3.65
CA MET A 16 -6.53 -4.28 -4.28
C MET A 16 -7.64 -4.81 -5.20
N ARG A 17 -7.34 -5.85 -5.99
CA ARG A 17 -8.31 -6.47 -6.90
C ARG A 17 -9.48 -7.13 -6.16
N SER A 18 -9.28 -7.58 -4.93
CA SER A 18 -10.34 -8.19 -4.11
C SER A 18 -11.49 -7.22 -3.79
N PHE A 19 -11.25 -5.90 -3.87
CA PHE A 19 -12.27 -4.86 -3.62
C PHE A 19 -13.04 -4.43 -4.88
N ARG A 20 -12.67 -4.95 -6.06
CA ARG A 20 -13.37 -4.62 -7.30
C ARG A 20 -14.82 -5.10 -7.22
N THR A 21 -15.73 -4.28 -7.74
CA THR A 21 -17.17 -4.52 -7.64
C THR A 21 -17.91 -3.94 -8.86
N ASN A 22 -19.15 -4.39 -9.05
CA ASN A 22 -20.04 -3.87 -10.09
C ASN A 22 -20.74 -2.56 -9.67
N ASP A 23 -20.67 -2.17 -8.40
CA ASP A 23 -21.13 -0.85 -7.94
C ASP A 23 -20.22 0.25 -8.52
N PRO A 24 -20.71 1.11 -9.45
CA PRO A 24 -19.85 2.07 -10.14
C PRO A 24 -19.24 3.14 -9.22
N GLU A 25 -19.93 3.50 -8.13
CA GLU A 25 -19.46 4.50 -7.18
C GLU A 25 -18.31 3.93 -6.35
N VAL A 26 -18.49 2.72 -5.84
CA VAL A 26 -17.46 2.02 -5.06
C VAL A 26 -16.25 1.72 -5.96
N MET A 27 -16.49 1.18 -7.16
CA MET A 27 -15.42 0.84 -8.11
C MET A 27 -14.58 2.05 -8.51
N ARG A 28 -15.19 3.24 -8.67
CA ARG A 28 -14.43 4.47 -8.96
C ARG A 28 -13.44 4.81 -7.85
N GLY A 29 -13.83 4.70 -6.58
CA GLY A 29 -12.92 4.95 -5.46
C GLY A 29 -11.81 3.91 -5.36
N ILE A 30 -12.13 2.63 -5.56
CA ILE A 30 -11.14 1.55 -5.60
C ILE A 30 -10.14 1.78 -6.74
N GLN A 31 -10.60 2.10 -7.95
CA GLN A 31 -9.71 2.37 -9.09
C GLN A 31 -8.82 3.58 -8.85
N LEU A 32 -9.34 4.65 -8.23
CA LEU A 32 -8.55 5.82 -7.88
C LEU A 32 -7.38 5.43 -6.97
N LYS A 33 -7.62 4.57 -5.97
CA LYS A 33 -6.57 4.09 -5.07
C LYS A 33 -5.62 3.09 -5.71
N GLU A 34 -6.09 2.20 -6.58
CA GLU A 34 -5.20 1.33 -7.38
C GLU A 34 -4.17 2.16 -8.18
N ILE A 35 -4.65 3.18 -8.90
CA ILE A 35 -3.80 4.05 -9.72
C ILE A 35 -2.88 4.89 -8.83
N HIS A 36 -3.41 5.46 -7.76
CA HIS A 36 -2.64 6.26 -6.81
C HIS A 36 -1.49 5.47 -6.18
N THR A 37 -1.75 4.27 -5.68
CA THR A 37 -0.73 3.38 -5.12
C THR A 37 0.37 3.09 -6.13
N GLY A 38 0.01 2.80 -7.39
CA GLY A 38 0.99 2.61 -8.47
C GLY A 38 1.91 3.81 -8.67
N TYR A 39 1.34 5.03 -8.74
CA TYR A 39 2.15 6.24 -8.88
C TYR A 39 3.03 6.52 -7.66
N VAL A 40 2.49 6.41 -6.45
CA VAL A 40 3.25 6.68 -5.21
C VAL A 40 4.41 5.69 -5.07
N THR A 41 4.18 4.40 -5.35
CA THR A 41 5.22 3.37 -5.33
C THR A 41 6.37 3.71 -6.29
N ALA A 42 6.04 4.03 -7.55
CA ALA A 42 7.03 4.38 -8.56
C ALA A 42 7.79 5.67 -8.22
N HIS A 43 7.09 6.68 -7.70
CA HIS A 43 7.70 7.95 -7.31
C HIS A 43 8.60 7.82 -6.08
N ALA A 44 8.22 7.01 -5.09
CA ALA A 44 9.03 6.77 -3.91
C ALA A 44 10.38 6.12 -4.29
N HIS A 45 10.35 5.07 -5.11
CA HIS A 45 11.56 4.44 -5.64
C HIS A 45 12.40 5.42 -6.48
N ALA A 46 11.76 6.16 -7.40
CA ALA A 46 12.46 7.12 -8.27
C ALA A 46 13.13 8.25 -7.48
N LEU A 47 12.48 8.74 -6.42
CA LEU A 47 13.03 9.77 -5.55
C LEU A 47 14.22 9.25 -4.73
N ALA A 48 14.09 8.07 -4.13
CA ALA A 48 15.21 7.44 -3.41
C ALA A 48 16.43 7.24 -4.34
N LYS A 49 16.19 6.81 -5.58
CA LYS A 49 17.23 6.71 -6.61
C LYS A 49 17.85 8.07 -6.93
N HIS A 50 17.04 9.11 -7.09
CA HIS A 50 17.52 10.46 -7.37
C HIS A 50 18.40 11.03 -6.24
N LEU A 51 18.07 10.71 -4.99
CA LEU A 51 18.82 11.10 -3.80
C LEU A 51 20.11 10.30 -3.61
N GLY A 52 20.39 9.30 -4.44
CA GLY A 52 21.59 8.46 -4.35
C GLY A 52 21.53 7.43 -3.22
N CYS A 53 20.32 7.06 -2.77
CA CYS A 53 20.13 6.00 -1.78
C CYS A 53 20.67 4.65 -2.29
N TYR A 54 21.09 3.79 -1.37
CA TYR A 54 21.54 2.44 -1.71
C TYR A 54 20.38 1.56 -2.16
N ALA A 55 20.70 0.45 -2.85
CA ALA A 55 19.70 -0.47 -3.39
C ALA A 55 18.72 -1.01 -2.35
N HIS A 56 19.19 -1.17 -1.11
CA HIS A 56 18.35 -1.56 0.02
C HIS A 56 17.28 -0.50 0.34
N ASP A 57 17.71 0.74 0.59
CA ASP A 57 16.82 1.83 0.99
C ASP A 57 15.86 2.23 -0.15
N MET A 58 16.30 2.11 -1.41
CA MET A 58 15.40 2.25 -2.57
C MET A 58 14.27 1.21 -2.56
N ALA A 59 14.56 -0.03 -2.16
CA ALA A 59 13.55 -1.07 -2.02
C ALA A 59 12.63 -0.79 -0.82
N ILE A 60 13.16 -0.32 0.30
CA ILE A 60 12.34 0.09 1.46
C ILE A 60 11.39 1.24 1.07
N ALA A 61 11.89 2.26 0.37
CA ALA A 61 11.06 3.38 -0.12
C ALA A 61 9.92 2.89 -1.04
N GLU A 62 10.20 1.91 -1.90
CA GLU A 62 9.19 1.28 -2.74
C GLU A 62 8.14 0.54 -1.92
N ILE A 63 8.54 -0.24 -0.90
CA ILE A 63 7.64 -0.96 0.01
C ILE A 63 6.74 0.02 0.78
N ILE A 64 7.31 1.12 1.28
CA ILE A 64 6.54 2.18 1.96
C ILE A 64 5.49 2.75 1.00
N GLY A 65 5.88 3.12 -0.22
CA GLY A 65 4.96 3.63 -1.23
C GLY A 65 3.88 2.61 -1.63
N LEU A 66 4.20 1.32 -1.67
CA LEU A 66 3.29 0.24 -2.01
C LEU A 66 2.19 0.05 -0.96
N PHE A 67 2.53 0.16 0.33
CA PHE A 67 1.61 -0.12 1.43
C PHE A 67 1.00 1.13 2.10
N HIS A 68 1.45 2.35 1.77
CA HIS A 68 1.03 3.57 2.47
C HIS A 68 -0.49 3.74 2.60
N ASP A 69 -1.26 3.29 1.59
CA ASP A 69 -2.71 3.44 1.51
C ASP A 69 -3.45 2.08 1.59
N VAL A 70 -2.81 1.01 2.07
CA VAL A 70 -3.42 -0.34 2.13
C VAL A 70 -4.73 -0.37 2.94
N GLY A 71 -4.86 0.49 3.95
CA GLY A 71 -6.09 0.65 4.73
C GLY A 71 -7.23 1.35 4.00
N ARG A 72 -6.95 2.19 2.98
CA ARG A 72 -7.97 2.93 2.22
C ARG A 72 -8.93 2.02 1.46
N PHE A 73 -8.49 0.83 1.08
CA PHE A 73 -9.33 -0.14 0.38
C PHE A 73 -10.45 -0.67 1.29
N ARG A 74 -10.12 -1.12 2.51
CA ARG A 74 -11.13 -1.51 3.52
C ARG A 74 -12.00 -0.33 3.92
N GLN A 75 -11.39 0.84 4.13
CA GLN A 75 -12.12 2.05 4.51
C GLN A 75 -13.19 2.40 3.47
N TYR A 76 -12.82 2.50 2.19
CA TYR A 76 -13.75 2.92 1.15
C TYR A 76 -14.80 1.85 0.85
N ALA A 77 -14.43 0.57 0.87
CA ALA A 77 -15.39 -0.52 0.67
C ALA A 77 -16.46 -0.56 1.77
N ARG A 78 -16.11 -0.21 3.01
CA ARG A 78 -17.03 -0.23 4.16
C ARG A 78 -17.81 1.07 4.31
N TYR A 79 -17.14 2.22 4.18
CA TYR A 79 -17.69 3.53 4.55
C TYR A 79 -18.00 4.44 3.36
N ARG A 80 -17.58 4.07 2.14
CA ARG A 80 -17.75 4.86 0.91
C ARG A 80 -17.20 6.29 1.01
N THR A 81 -16.18 6.49 1.84
CA THR A 81 -15.51 7.77 2.02
C THR A 81 -14.05 7.54 2.39
N PHE A 82 -13.18 8.49 2.03
CA PHE A 82 -11.80 8.56 2.49
C PHE A 82 -11.62 9.55 3.66
N ASN A 83 -12.71 10.07 4.22
CA ASN A 83 -12.63 10.97 5.36
C ASN A 83 -12.50 10.17 6.65
N ASP A 84 -11.30 10.18 7.24
CA ASP A 84 -11.00 9.47 8.49
C ASP A 84 -11.90 9.94 9.64
N ALA A 85 -12.14 11.24 9.77
CA ALA A 85 -12.99 11.80 10.82
C ALA A 85 -14.48 11.43 10.69
N ALA A 86 -14.92 11.07 9.48
CA ALA A 86 -16.27 10.57 9.23
C ALA A 86 -16.34 9.04 9.17
N SER A 87 -15.22 8.34 9.36
CA SER A 87 -15.11 6.88 9.26
C SER A 87 -14.07 6.33 10.24
N GLU A 88 -13.22 5.40 9.81
CA GLU A 88 -12.07 4.88 10.59
C GLU A 88 -10.77 5.49 10.07
N ASP A 89 -9.78 5.63 10.96
CA ASP A 89 -8.42 6.03 10.58
C ASP A 89 -7.80 4.99 9.63
N HIS A 90 -7.42 5.44 8.44
CA HIS A 90 -6.88 4.56 7.41
C HIS A 90 -5.49 3.99 7.75
N ALA A 91 -4.68 4.69 8.55
CA ALA A 91 -3.38 4.20 8.98
C ALA A 91 -3.57 3.07 10.00
N GLU A 92 -4.51 3.21 10.95
CA GLU A 92 -4.88 2.12 11.85
C GLU A 92 -5.43 0.90 11.09
N LEU A 93 -6.29 1.14 10.09
CA LEU A 93 -6.76 0.06 9.20
C LEU A 93 -5.61 -0.58 8.44
N GLY A 94 -4.64 0.22 7.98
CA GLY A 94 -3.45 -0.27 7.31
C GLY A 94 -2.63 -1.20 8.20
N LEU A 95 -2.35 -0.78 9.44
CA LEU A 95 -1.64 -1.59 10.43
C LEU A 95 -2.38 -2.91 10.71
N LYS A 96 -3.72 -2.87 10.86
CA LYS A 96 -4.53 -4.08 11.06
C LYS A 96 -4.37 -5.06 9.88
N VAL A 97 -4.47 -4.57 8.64
CA VAL A 97 -4.29 -5.40 7.43
C VAL A 97 -2.90 -6.04 7.40
N LEU A 98 -1.86 -5.23 7.59
CA LEU A 98 -0.48 -5.70 7.51
C LEU A 98 -0.15 -6.73 8.59
N ALA A 99 -0.75 -6.58 9.79
CA ALA A 99 -0.61 -7.53 10.89
C ALA A 99 -1.38 -8.83 10.64
N GLU A 100 -2.62 -8.76 10.16
CA GLU A 100 -3.45 -9.95 9.84
C GLU A 100 -2.79 -10.84 8.77
N GLU A 101 -2.13 -10.22 7.80
CA GLU A 101 -1.54 -10.90 6.64
C GLU A 101 -0.06 -11.22 6.84
N ASN A 102 0.53 -10.76 7.96
CA ASN A 102 1.92 -10.97 8.33
C ASN A 102 2.94 -10.59 7.23
N ILE A 103 2.63 -9.56 6.45
CA ILE A 103 3.37 -9.20 5.22
C ILE A 103 4.76 -8.66 5.53
N LEU A 104 4.90 -7.97 6.66
CA LEU A 104 6.16 -7.32 7.05
C LEU A 104 7.12 -8.28 7.76
N ALA A 105 6.71 -9.52 8.06
CA ALA A 105 7.55 -10.49 8.77
C ALA A 105 8.93 -10.78 8.14
N PRO A 106 9.13 -10.68 6.82
CA PRO A 106 10.46 -10.82 6.22
C PRO A 106 11.40 -9.63 6.44
N LEU A 107 10.90 -8.49 6.93
CA LEU A 107 11.70 -7.32 7.26
C LEU A 107 12.33 -7.49 8.65
N SER A 108 13.50 -6.89 8.84
CA SER A 108 14.29 -6.91 10.07
C SER A 108 14.15 -5.61 10.86
N ASP A 109 14.58 -5.61 12.12
CA ASP A 109 14.59 -4.40 12.96
C ASP A 109 15.46 -3.29 12.34
N ALA A 110 16.50 -3.64 11.58
CA ALA A 110 17.34 -2.68 10.87
C ALA A 110 16.60 -1.97 9.72
N ASP A 111 15.50 -2.54 9.22
CA ASP A 111 14.68 -1.94 8.17
C ASP A 111 13.68 -0.91 8.74
N ALA A 112 13.58 -0.82 10.08
CA ALA A 112 12.73 0.13 10.78
C ALA A 112 13.43 1.44 11.18
N GLU A 113 14.77 1.50 11.04
CA GLU A 113 15.62 2.67 11.35
C GLU A 113 15.89 3.53 10.10
#